data_AF-A0A2A6NFP5-F1
#
_entry.id   AF-A0A2A6NFP5-F1
#
_cell.length_a   1.000
_cell.length_b   1.000
_cell.length_c   1.000
_cell.angle_alpha   90.00
_cell.angle_beta   90.00
_cell.angle_gamma   90.00
#
_symmetry.space_group_name_H-M   'P 1'
#
loop_
_entity.id
_entity.type
_entity.pdbx_description
1 polymer ?
#
loop_
_entity_poly.entity_id
_entity_poly.type
_entity_poly.pdbx_seq_one_letter_code
_entity_poly.pdbx_strand_id
1 'polypeptide(L)' 'MGIYYFDLRDGVRKRDRSGIQFRNDGEAISHSEIVAEKIRSDEPTRRGDLCIIVIDESGREVHREEVFPSTSPAA' A
#
# COMPACT_ATOMS: atom_id res chain seq x y z
N MET A 1 -6.16 -15.25 11.72
CA MET A 1 -5.32 -14.07 12.00
C MET A 1 -3.97 -14.32 11.39
N GLY A 2 -3.36 -13.30 10.79
CA GLY A 2 -2.04 -13.39 10.16
C GLY A 2 -1.34 -12.03 10.17
N ILE A 3 -0.04 -12.05 9.99
CA ILE A 3 0.78 -10.83 9.85
C ILE A 3 0.71 -10.38 8.39
N TYR A 4 0.46 -9.10 8.17
CA TYR A 4 0.46 -8.46 6.85
C TYR A 4 1.51 -7.37 6.79
N TYR A 5 2.13 -7.22 5.65
CA TYR A 5 3.15 -6.22 5.36
C TYR A 5 2.60 -5.22 4.33
N PHE A 6 2.92 -3.95 4.52
CA PHE A 6 2.41 -2.84 3.72
C PHE A 6 3.58 -2.13 3.06
N ASP A 7 3.99 -2.63 1.91
CA ASP A 7 5.16 -2.11 1.20
C ASP A 7 4.76 -0.89 0.36
N LEU A 8 5.35 0.26 0.66
CA LEU A 8 5.21 1.45 -0.19
C LEU A 8 6.13 1.31 -1.40
N ARG A 9 5.55 1.49 -2.59
CA ARG A 9 6.26 1.47 -3.86
C ARG A 9 6.05 2.79 -4.57
N ASP A 10 7.12 3.59 -4.65
CA ASP A 10 7.18 4.84 -5.43
C ASP A 10 8.19 4.79 -6.60
N GLY A 11 8.70 3.58 -6.89
CA GLY A 11 9.88 3.35 -7.72
C GLY A 11 11.00 2.64 -6.95
N VAL A 12 11.10 2.86 -5.62
CA VAL A 12 11.98 2.11 -4.72
C VAL A 12 11.15 1.24 -3.77
N ARG A 13 11.49 -0.05 -3.64
CA ARG A 13 10.81 -0.95 -2.68
C ARG A 13 11.32 -0.65 -1.27
N LYS A 14 10.53 0.04 -0.44
CA LYS A 14 10.77 0.09 1.02
C LYS A 14 9.90 -0.97 1.68
N ARG A 15 10.56 -2.02 2.19
CA ARG A 15 9.89 -3.10 2.91
C ARG A 15 9.55 -2.66 4.32
N ASP A 16 8.26 -2.71 4.68
CA ASP A 16 7.84 -2.63 6.07
C ASP A 16 8.25 -3.93 6.76
N ARG A 17 9.13 -3.84 7.77
CA ARG A 17 9.58 -5.03 8.53
C ARG A 17 8.78 -5.25 9.81
N SER A 18 7.94 -4.29 10.19
CA SER A 18 7.17 -4.36 11.44
C SER A 18 5.98 -5.30 11.30
N GLY A 19 5.30 -5.29 10.15
CA GLY A 19 4.09 -6.08 9.92
C GLY A 19 2.95 -5.74 10.89
N ILE A 20 1.70 -5.96 10.50
CA ILE A 20 0.51 -5.69 11.31
C ILE A 20 -0.38 -6.92 11.31
N GLN A 21 -0.92 -7.28 12.48
CA GLN A 21 -1.79 -8.44 12.60
C GLN A 21 -3.23 -8.09 12.22
N PHE A 22 -3.82 -8.85 11.30
CA PHE A 22 -5.23 -8.75 10.90
C PHE A 22 -5.94 -10.10 10.96
N ARG A 23 -7.28 -10.09 11.03
CA ARG A 23 -8.05 -11.34 11.05
C ARG A 23 -8.07 -12.04 9.69
N ASN A 24 -8.16 -11.27 8.62
CA ASN A 24 -8.30 -11.74 7.23
C ASN A 24 -7.81 -10.68 6.23
N ASP A 25 -7.72 -11.06 4.96
CA ASP A 25 -7.32 -10.22 3.84
C ASP A 25 -8.16 -8.92 3.77
N GLY A 26 -9.48 -9.01 4.00
CA GLY A 26 -10.39 -7.86 3.94
C GLY A 26 -10.06 -6.76 4.95
N GLU A 27 -9.74 -7.11 6.20
CA GLU A 27 -9.31 -6.13 7.21
C GLU A 27 -7.97 -5.47 6.82
N ALA A 28 -7.04 -6.24 6.25
CA ALA A 28 -5.75 -5.71 5.77
C ALA A 28 -5.94 -4.76 4.57
N ILE A 29 -6.86 -5.09 3.66
CA ILE A 29 -7.22 -4.25 2.51
C ILE A 29 -7.81 -2.92 2.98
N SER A 30 -8.83 -2.94 3.83
CA SER A 30 -9.43 -1.71 4.37
C SER A 30 -8.40 -0.85 5.13
N HIS A 31 -7.43 -1.48 5.80
CA HIS A 31 -6.33 -0.72 6.41
C HIS A 31 -5.47 -0.01 5.36
N SER A 32 -5.16 -0.67 4.24
CA SER A 32 -4.37 -0.05 3.17
C SER A 32 -5.07 1.17 2.55
N GLU A 33 -6.40 1.14 2.41
CA GLU A 33 -7.21 2.27 1.94
C GLU A 33 -7.10 3.48 2.89
N ILE A 34 -7.22 3.24 4.20
CA ILE A 34 -7.06 4.30 5.23
C ILE A 34 -5.66 4.91 5.18
N VAL A 35 -4.63 4.08 5.02
CA VAL A 35 -3.25 4.57 4.88
C VAL A 35 -3.08 5.39 3.59
N ALA A 36 -3.66 4.95 2.47
CA ALA A 36 -3.64 5.69 1.21
C ALA A 36 -4.34 7.05 1.33
N GLU A 37 -5.51 7.12 1.96
CA GLU A 37 -6.21 8.38 2.24
C GLU A 37 -5.39 9.33 3.11
N LYS A 38 -4.75 8.79 4.16
CA LYS A 38 -3.88 9.57 5.03
C LYS A 38 -2.70 10.16 4.27
N ILE A 39 -1.99 9.35 3.47
CA ILE A 39 -0.88 9.83 2.64
C ILE A 39 -1.35 10.90 1.65
N ARG A 40 -2.50 10.70 0.99
CA ARG A 40 -3.08 11.71 0.09
C ARG A 40 -3.38 13.04 0.80
N SER A 41 -3.84 12.96 2.04
CA SER A 41 -4.16 14.15 2.85
C SER A 41 -2.91 14.86 3.35
N ASP A 42 -1.88 14.11 3.72
CA ASP A 42 -0.60 14.65 4.22
C ASP A 42 0.26 15.22 3.07
N GLU A 43 0.16 14.66 1.86
CA GLU A 43 0.96 15.03 0.68
C GLU A 43 0.13 15.35 -0.58
N PRO A 44 -0.80 16.32 -0.55
CA PRO A 44 -1.78 16.54 -1.63
C PRO A 44 -1.16 16.97 -2.98
N THR A 45 0.06 17.51 -2.95
CA THR A 45 0.80 17.95 -4.14
C THR A 45 1.78 16.93 -4.67
N ARG A 46 1.94 15.77 -4.01
CA ARG A 46 2.84 14.72 -4.49
C ARG A 46 2.39 14.25 -5.87
N ARG A 47 3.40 13.99 -6.69
CA ARG A 47 3.26 13.49 -8.06
C ARG A 47 4.17 12.28 -8.18
N GLY A 48 3.67 11.22 -8.82
CA GLY A 48 4.40 9.97 -9.00
C GLY A 48 3.58 8.75 -8.63
N ASP A 49 4.00 7.62 -9.16
CA ASP A 49 3.30 6.34 -9.08
C ASP A 49 3.51 5.72 -7.69
N LEU A 50 2.74 6.17 -6.70
CA LEU A 50 2.77 5.63 -5.34
C LEU A 50 1.63 4.63 -5.15
N CYS A 51 1.97 3.42 -4.74
CA CYS A 51 1.01 2.41 -4.33
C CYS A 51 1.47 1.69 -3.05
N ILE A 52 0.50 1.13 -2.32
CA ILE A 52 0.73 0.26 -1.18
C ILE A 52 0.50 -1.18 -1.66
N ILE A 53 1.50 -2.04 -1.48
CA ILE A 53 1.38 -3.48 -1.74
C ILE A 53 1.12 -4.17 -0.41
N VAL A 54 0.00 -4.87 -0.33
CA VAL A 54 -0.37 -5.66 0.85
C VAL A 54 0.08 -7.09 0.62
N ILE A 55 0.89 -7.61 1.54
CA ILE A 55 1.49 -8.94 1.45
C ILE A 55 1.13 -9.71 2.72
N ASP A 56 0.62 -10.93 2.58
CA ASP A 56 0.36 -11.80 3.75
C ASP A 56 1.64 -12.45 4.28
N GLU A 57 1.54 -13.14 5.42
CA GLU A 57 2.70 -13.77 6.09
C GLU A 57 3.38 -14.86 5.26
N SER A 58 2.70 -15.41 4.25
CA SER A 58 3.28 -16.38 3.31
C SER A 58 4.12 -15.72 2.22
N GLY A 59 4.09 -14.38 2.13
CA GLY A 59 4.72 -13.61 1.08
C GLY A 59 3.85 -13.44 -0.17
N ARG A 60 2.57 -13.80 -0.12
CA ARG A 60 1.63 -13.61 -1.24
C ARG A 60 1.12 -12.18 -1.24
N GLU A 61 1.18 -11.53 -2.41
CA GLU A 61 0.50 -10.24 -2.63
C GLU A 61 -1.01 -10.48 -2.61
N VAL A 62 -1.69 -9.85 -1.66
CA VAL A 62 -3.15 -9.97 -1.49
C VAL A 62 -3.89 -8.81 -2.12
N HIS A 63 -3.26 -7.62 -2.19
CA HIS A 63 -3.87 -6.41 -2.72
C HIS A 63 -2.83 -5.36 -3.12
N ARG A 64 -3.24 -4.47 -4.01
CA ARG A 64 -2.50 -3.27 -4.41
C ARG A 64 -3.42 -2.06 -4.36
N GLU A 65 -3.12 -1.13 -3.47
CA GLU A 65 -3.86 0.11 -3.30
C GLU A 65 -3.13 1.27 -3.98
N GLU A 66 -3.78 1.96 -4.91
CA GLU A 66 -3.21 3.14 -5.58
C GLU A 66 -3.36 4.38 -4.70
N VAL A 67 -2.24 4.99 -4.31
CA VAL A 67 -2.24 6.22 -3.50
C VAL A 67 -2.30 7.45 -4.41
N PHE A 68 -1.43 7.49 -5.42
CA PHE A 68 -1.46 8.52 -6.46
C PHE A 68 -1.50 7.84 -7.83
N PRO A 69 -2.38 8.30 -8.74
CA PRO A 69 -2.48 7.73 -10.07
C PRO A 69 -1.18 7.95 -10.83
N SER A 70 -0.81 6.96 -11.65
CA SER A 70 0.41 7.07 -12.43
C SER A 70 0.32 8.22 -13.40
N THR A 71 1.15 9.25 -13.24
CA THR A 71 1.22 10.37 -14.19
C THR A 71 2.11 9.98 -15.35
N SER A 72 1.83 8.84 -15.99
CA SER A 72 2.34 8.61 -17.33
C SER A 72 1.41 9.37 -18.28
N PRO A 73 1.86 10.39 -19.02
CA PRO A 73 1.10 10.83 -20.16
C PRO A 73 0.96 9.61 -21.08
N ALA A 74 -0.29 9.25 -21.40
CA ALA A 74 -0.55 8.28 -22.45
C ALA A 74 0.23 8.75 -23.70
N ALA A 75 1.16 7.90 -24.16
CA ALA A 75 1.97 8.14 -25.34
C ALA A 75 1.11 8.24 -26.61
#